data_AF-A0A931UGW6-F1
#
_entry.id   AF-A0A931UGW6-F1
#
_cell.length_a   1.000
_cell.length_b   1.000
_cell.length_c   1.000
_cell.angle_alpha   90.00
_cell.angle_beta   90.00
_cell.angle_gamma   90.00
#
_symmetry.space_group_name_H-M   'P 1'
#
loop_
_entity.id
_entity.type
_entity.pdbx_description
1 polymer ?
#
loop_
_entity_poly.entity_id
_entity_poly.type
_entity_poly.pdbx_seq_one_letter_code
_entity_poly.pdbx_strand_id
1 'polypeptide(L)'
;MKAQLSFPKNVHFLENESVEIDGILFVGATLWTDFQGKDFFKMQYARKNMNDFVVIRKTDGTRLLPEETVELFRESKRYIFEKLATAGDKKTVVVTHHGVSPLSIHERFRGDSLNCAFMTDLSNEIIDHGPDLWVHGHTHNSFDYMLGKTRVIVNPYGYKDVEVNPQYDNSLVIELEL
;
A
#
# COMPACT_ATOMS: atom_id res chain seq x y z
N MET A 1 -6.06 -13.21 -14.11
CA MET A 1 -7.27 -12.75 -13.39
C MET A 1 -7.81 -11.44 -13.93
N LYS A 2 -7.03 -10.33 -13.99
CA LYS A 2 -7.50 -9.04 -14.53
C LYS A 2 -8.14 -9.13 -15.92
N ALA A 3 -7.54 -9.87 -16.85
CA ALA A 3 -8.07 -10.05 -18.22
C ALA A 3 -9.42 -10.79 -18.30
N GLN A 4 -9.88 -11.39 -17.19
CA GLN A 4 -11.15 -12.10 -17.10
C GLN A 4 -12.24 -11.27 -16.39
N LEU A 5 -11.90 -10.06 -15.92
CA LEU A 5 -12.83 -9.17 -15.22
C LEU A 5 -13.25 -8.04 -16.16
N SER A 6 -14.56 -7.74 -16.17
CA SER A 6 -15.10 -6.55 -16.80
C SER A 6 -15.49 -5.56 -15.70
N PHE A 7 -15.00 -4.34 -15.81
CA PHE A 7 -15.31 -3.26 -14.87
C PHE A 7 -16.17 -2.19 -15.56
N PRO A 8 -17.05 -1.49 -14.81
CA PRO A 8 -17.67 -0.27 -15.30
C PRO A 8 -16.62 0.74 -15.79
N LYS A 9 -16.99 1.62 -16.73
CA LYS A 9 -16.05 2.58 -17.34
C LYS A 9 -15.37 3.52 -16.34
N ASN A 10 -16.02 3.77 -15.21
CA ASN A 10 -15.56 4.64 -14.13
C ASN A 10 -14.85 3.87 -12.99
N VAL A 11 -14.48 2.61 -13.22
CA VAL A 11 -13.73 1.79 -12.26
C VAL A 11 -12.41 1.40 -12.89
N HIS A 12 -11.32 1.81 -12.25
CA HIS A 12 -9.96 1.54 -12.70
C HIS A 12 -9.30 0.55 -11.75
N PHE A 13 -9.02 -0.66 -12.24
CA PHE A 13 -8.20 -1.62 -11.50
C PHE A 13 -6.72 -1.33 -11.79
N LEU A 14 -5.95 -1.03 -10.75
CA LEU A 14 -4.53 -0.70 -10.85
C LEU A 14 -3.70 -1.73 -10.07
N GLU A 15 -2.84 -2.47 -10.77
CA GLU A 15 -1.78 -3.28 -10.16
C GLU A 15 -0.52 -3.11 -11.00
N ASN A 16 0.44 -2.31 -10.51
CA ASN A 16 1.55 -1.79 -11.29
C ASN A 16 1.07 -1.09 -12.58
N GLU A 17 0.00 -0.31 -12.42
CA GLU A 17 -0.65 0.44 -13.49
C GLU A 17 -0.97 1.86 -13.05
N SER A 18 -1.27 2.72 -14.02
CA SER A 18 -1.61 4.12 -13.79
C SER A 18 -2.72 4.57 -14.71
N VAL A 19 -3.45 5.59 -14.26
CA VAL A 19 -4.50 6.26 -15.03
C VAL A 19 -4.42 7.75 -14.76
N GLU A 20 -4.71 8.55 -15.78
CA GLU A 20 -4.86 9.99 -15.63
C GLU A 20 -6.35 10.33 -15.57
N ILE A 21 -6.75 11.09 -14.55
CA ILE A 21 -8.12 11.57 -14.34
C ILE A 21 -8.03 13.06 -14.06
N ASP A 22 -8.66 13.87 -14.92
CA ASP A 22 -8.69 15.33 -14.82
C ASP A 22 -7.31 15.98 -14.62
N GLY A 23 -6.28 15.47 -15.31
CA GLY A 23 -4.90 15.97 -15.25
C GLY A 23 -4.05 15.47 -14.07
N ILE A 24 -4.63 14.65 -13.19
CA ILE A 24 -3.93 14.02 -12.05
C ILE A 24 -3.53 12.60 -12.43
N LEU A 25 -2.26 12.25 -12.21
CA LEU A 25 -1.75 10.90 -12.43
C LEU A 25 -1.95 10.04 -11.18
N PHE A 26 -2.82 9.04 -11.28
CA PHE A 26 -3.00 8.01 -10.26
C PHE A 26 -2.12 6.81 -10.59
N VAL A 27 -1.34 6.35 -9.63
CA VAL A 27 -0.47 5.16 -9.73
C VAL A 27 -0.90 4.17 -8.66
N GLY A 28 -1.17 2.92 -9.04
CA GLY A 28 -1.69 1.93 -8.10
C GLY A 28 -0.98 0.59 -8.15
N ALA A 29 -0.77 0.00 -6.98
CA ALA A 29 -0.22 -1.33 -6.80
C ALA A 29 -0.64 -1.90 -5.45
N THR A 30 -0.64 -3.23 -5.27
CA THR A 30 -0.78 -3.81 -3.92
C THR A 30 0.39 -3.38 -3.03
N LEU A 31 1.58 -3.21 -3.63
CA LEU A 31 2.85 -2.89 -2.97
C LEU A 31 3.03 -3.76 -1.72
N TRP A 32 3.17 -5.07 -1.90
CA TRP A 32 3.52 -5.99 -0.82
C TRP A 32 4.75 -5.55 -0.02
N THR A 33 5.16 -6.26 1.02
CA THR A 33 6.36 -5.88 1.79
C THR A 33 7.60 -6.68 1.37
N ASP A 34 8.77 -6.15 1.73
CA ASP A 34 10.06 -6.82 1.58
C ASP A 34 10.55 -7.51 2.85
N PHE A 35 9.78 -7.49 3.94
CA PHE A 35 10.17 -8.00 5.26
C PHE A 35 11.49 -7.41 5.79
N GLN A 36 11.72 -6.11 5.55
CA GLN A 36 12.95 -5.41 5.93
C GLN A 36 14.20 -6.03 5.29
N GLY A 37 14.21 -6.08 3.96
CA GLY A 37 15.34 -6.60 3.20
C GLY A 37 15.42 -8.13 3.12
N LYS A 38 14.28 -8.82 3.00
CA LYS A 38 14.17 -10.28 2.86
C LYS A 38 14.73 -11.03 4.07
N ASP A 39 14.46 -10.51 5.28
CA ASP A 39 14.87 -11.16 6.53
C ASP A 39 14.20 -12.53 6.68
N PHE A 40 15.03 -13.57 6.80
CA PHE A 40 14.56 -14.95 6.86
C PHE A 40 13.62 -15.21 8.04
N PHE A 41 13.95 -14.73 9.24
CA PHE A 41 13.17 -15.01 10.44
C PHE A 41 11.81 -14.30 10.39
N LYS A 42 11.80 -13.05 9.90
CA LYS A 42 10.55 -12.28 9.72
C LYS A 42 9.64 -12.93 8.69
N MET A 43 10.17 -13.37 7.55
CA MET A 43 9.40 -14.10 6.53
C MET A 43 8.81 -15.40 7.09
N GLN A 44 9.61 -16.21 7.80
CA GLN A 44 9.10 -17.46 8.39
C GLN A 44 8.06 -17.20 9.48
N TYR A 45 8.20 -16.12 10.24
CA TYR A 45 7.21 -15.72 11.23
C TYR A 45 5.90 -15.26 10.57
N ALA A 46 5.98 -14.38 9.58
CA ALA A 46 4.82 -13.92 8.81
C ALA A 46 4.11 -15.09 8.11
N ARG A 47 4.86 -16.02 7.50
CA ARG A 47 4.31 -17.21 6.82
C ARG A 47 3.32 -18.00 7.69
N LYS A 48 3.55 -18.04 9.00
CA LYS A 48 2.75 -18.80 9.96
C LYS A 48 1.64 -17.98 10.60
N ASN A 49 1.83 -16.67 10.74
CA ASN A 49 1.00 -15.82 11.59
C ASN A 49 0.22 -14.73 10.83
N MET A 50 0.49 -14.53 9.53
CA MET A 50 -0.24 -13.58 8.70
C MET A 50 -1.29 -14.30 7.85
N ASN A 51 -2.52 -13.80 7.87
CA ASN A 51 -3.63 -14.40 7.12
C ASN A 51 -3.34 -14.49 5.62
N ASP A 52 -2.59 -13.55 5.06
CA ASP A 52 -2.20 -13.55 3.65
C ASP A 52 -1.50 -14.85 3.25
N PHE A 53 -0.55 -15.33 4.06
CA PHE A 53 0.20 -16.56 3.79
C PHE A 53 -0.51 -17.84 4.27
N VAL A 54 -1.57 -17.70 5.07
CA VAL A 54 -2.38 -18.82 5.57
C VAL A 54 -3.58 -19.12 4.66
N VAL A 55 -4.22 -18.08 4.14
CA VAL A 55 -5.54 -18.14 3.46
C VAL A 55 -5.42 -17.91 1.96
N ILE A 56 -4.54 -17.02 1.48
CA ILE A 56 -4.43 -16.76 0.04
C ILE A 56 -3.90 -18.02 -0.67
N ARG A 57 -4.53 -18.33 -1.80
CA ARG A 57 -4.15 -19.42 -2.70
C ARG A 57 -3.90 -18.86 -4.08
N LYS A 58 -2.81 -19.29 -4.70
CA LYS A 58 -2.51 -19.03 -6.11
C LYS A 58 -3.41 -19.88 -7.00
N THR A 59 -3.37 -19.63 -8.31
CA THR A 59 -4.19 -20.35 -9.30
C THR A 59 -3.92 -21.85 -9.34
N ASP A 60 -2.71 -22.28 -8.96
CA ASP A 60 -2.33 -23.70 -8.84
C ASP A 60 -2.75 -24.35 -7.51
N GLY A 61 -3.47 -23.62 -6.65
CA GLY A 61 -3.94 -24.08 -5.34
C GLY A 61 -2.88 -24.06 -4.24
N THR A 62 -1.64 -23.67 -4.53
CA THR A 62 -0.59 -23.52 -3.51
C THR A 62 -0.75 -22.20 -2.74
N ARG A 63 -0.19 -22.13 -1.52
CA ARG A 63 -0.23 -20.90 -0.72
C ARG A 63 0.69 -19.84 -1.31
N LEU A 64 0.30 -18.57 -1.15
CA LEU A 64 1.23 -17.45 -1.36
C LEU A 64 2.39 -17.56 -0.36
N LEU A 65 3.61 -17.31 -0.81
CA LEU A 65 4.81 -17.32 0.03
C LEU A 65 5.35 -15.89 0.23
N PRO A 66 5.90 -15.57 1.42
CA PRO A 66 6.57 -14.29 1.67
C PRO A 66 7.66 -13.95 0.64
N GLU A 67 8.40 -14.96 0.18
CA GLU A 67 9.46 -14.78 -0.80
C GLU A 67 8.92 -14.29 -2.15
N GLU A 68 7.70 -14.67 -2.52
CA GLU A 68 7.04 -14.19 -3.74
C GLU A 68 6.62 -12.73 -3.57
N THR A 69 6.11 -12.36 -2.40
CA THR A 69 5.67 -10.99 -2.14
C THR A 69 6.82 -10.00 -2.06
N VAL A 70 8.03 -10.44 -1.67
CA VAL A 70 9.26 -9.62 -1.77
C VAL A 70 9.56 -9.23 -3.22
N GLU A 71 9.42 -10.16 -4.16
CA GLU A 71 9.68 -9.86 -5.58
C GLU A 71 8.58 -8.96 -6.15
N LEU A 72 7.31 -9.22 -5.80
CA LEU A 72 6.19 -8.33 -6.15
C LEU A 72 6.38 -6.91 -5.61
N PHE A 73 6.84 -6.76 -4.36
CA PHE A 73 7.18 -5.45 -3.80
C PHE A 73 8.22 -4.72 -4.63
N ARG A 74 9.30 -5.40 -5.02
CA ARG A 74 10.38 -4.78 -5.81
C ARG A 74 9.88 -4.30 -7.17
N GLU A 75 9.00 -5.09 -7.80
CA GLU A 75 8.35 -4.71 -9.06
C GLU A 75 7.45 -3.49 -8.87
N SER A 76 6.60 -3.48 -7.85
CA SER A 76 5.71 -2.36 -7.53
C SER A 76 6.46 -1.09 -7.16
N LYS A 77 7.46 -1.19 -6.27
CA LYS A 77 8.32 -0.07 -5.90
C LYS A 77 8.97 0.54 -7.13
N ARG A 78 9.59 -0.28 -7.98
CA ARG A 78 10.22 0.19 -9.23
C ARG A 78 9.20 0.89 -10.13
N TYR A 79 8.05 0.26 -10.39
CA TYR A 79 7.01 0.84 -11.23
C TYR A 79 6.53 2.20 -10.71
N ILE A 80 6.24 2.31 -9.42
CA ILE A 80 5.77 3.54 -8.79
C ILE A 80 6.79 4.66 -8.98
N PHE A 81 8.04 4.46 -8.58
CA PHE A 81 9.04 5.53 -8.64
C PHE A 81 9.45 5.87 -10.08
N GLU A 82 9.44 4.92 -11.02
CA GLU A 82 9.64 5.21 -12.45
C GLU A 82 8.49 6.07 -13.02
N LYS A 83 7.24 5.82 -12.61
CA LYS A 83 6.10 6.63 -13.02
C LYS A 83 6.13 8.02 -12.41
N LEU A 84 6.48 8.16 -11.13
CA LEU A 84 6.66 9.47 -10.50
C LEU A 84 7.77 10.27 -11.18
N ALA A 85 8.90 9.64 -11.48
CA ALA A 85 10.03 10.30 -12.17
C ALA A 85 9.67 10.78 -13.60
N THR A 86 8.66 10.18 -14.23
CA THR A 86 8.21 10.53 -15.59
C THR A 86 6.88 11.27 -15.63
N ALA A 87 6.35 11.70 -14.48
CA ALA A 87 5.06 12.39 -14.38
C ALA A 87 5.09 13.84 -14.91
N GLY A 88 6.28 14.44 -15.02
CA GLY A 88 6.44 15.85 -15.37
C GLY A 88 5.86 16.76 -14.28
N ASP A 89 5.14 17.81 -14.69
CA ASP A 89 4.53 18.79 -13.76
C ASP A 89 3.14 18.36 -13.25
N LYS A 90 2.71 17.13 -13.55
CA LYS A 90 1.39 16.64 -13.11
C LYS A 90 1.39 16.41 -11.61
N LYS A 91 0.23 16.68 -11.00
CA LYS A 91 -0.08 16.18 -9.66
C LYS A 91 -0.14 14.66 -9.68
N THR A 92 0.40 14.04 -8.65
CA THR A 92 0.53 12.58 -8.56
C THR A 92 -0.11 12.06 -7.28
N VAL A 93 -0.88 10.99 -7.43
CA VAL A 93 -1.48 10.25 -6.32
C VAL A 93 -1.05 8.80 -6.41
N VAL A 94 -0.47 8.27 -5.34
CA VAL A 94 -0.15 6.85 -5.23
C VAL A 94 -1.16 6.17 -4.32
N VAL A 95 -1.71 5.03 -4.76
CA VAL A 95 -2.65 4.23 -3.98
C VAL A 95 -2.08 2.83 -3.80
N THR A 96 -1.85 2.43 -2.55
CA THR A 96 -1.35 1.09 -2.22
C THR A 96 -2.18 0.37 -1.17
N HIS A 97 -2.01 -0.95 -1.08
CA HIS A 97 -2.62 -1.69 0.04
C HIS A 97 -1.76 -1.56 1.30
N HIS A 98 -0.49 -1.97 1.22
CA HIS A 98 0.42 -1.95 2.38
C HIS A 98 1.00 -0.56 2.62
N GLY A 99 1.44 -0.36 3.86
CA GLY A 99 1.99 0.91 4.32
C GLY A 99 3.44 1.15 3.90
N VAL A 100 3.84 2.42 4.00
CA VAL A 100 5.15 2.90 3.51
C VAL A 100 6.01 3.60 4.56
N SER A 101 5.53 3.72 5.80
CA SER A 101 6.27 4.39 6.87
C SER A 101 5.83 3.93 8.26
N PRO A 102 6.75 3.90 9.25
CA PRO A 102 6.43 3.52 10.63
C PRO A 102 5.44 4.46 11.31
N LEU A 103 5.22 5.64 10.76
CA LEU A 103 4.22 6.60 11.23
C LEU A 103 2.79 6.06 11.10
N SER A 104 2.56 5.05 10.25
CA SER A 104 1.29 4.32 10.15
C SER A 104 1.17 3.12 11.11
N ILE A 105 2.07 2.98 12.09
CA ILE A 105 1.99 1.94 13.12
C ILE A 105 1.38 2.55 14.38
N HIS A 106 0.19 2.06 14.75
CA HIS A 106 -0.46 2.47 15.99
C HIS A 106 0.37 2.06 17.21
N GLU A 107 0.37 2.89 18.28
CA GLU A 107 1.18 2.69 19.49
C GLU A 107 1.11 1.26 20.04
N ARG A 108 -0.10 0.68 20.04
CA ARG A 108 -0.39 -0.68 20.53
C ARG A 108 0.41 -1.79 19.84
N PHE A 109 0.89 -1.54 18.62
CA PHE A 109 1.65 -2.51 17.82
C PHE A 109 3.14 -2.15 17.70
N ARG A 110 3.61 -1.10 18.40
CA ARG A 110 5.03 -0.76 18.37
C ARG A 110 5.88 -1.94 18.85
N GLY A 111 6.89 -2.27 18.04
CA GLY A 111 7.79 -3.38 18.30
C GLY A 111 7.25 -4.77 17.92
N ASP A 112 6.01 -4.87 17.44
CA ASP A 112 5.50 -6.15 16.92
C ASP A 112 6.31 -6.58 15.69
N SER A 113 6.82 -7.81 15.73
CA SER A 113 7.60 -8.40 14.65
C SER A 113 6.79 -8.65 13.39
N LEU A 114 5.46 -8.72 13.48
CA LEU A 114 4.58 -8.81 12.31
C LEU A 114 4.47 -7.51 11.52
N ASN A 115 4.84 -6.35 12.06
CA ASN A 115 4.71 -5.07 11.35
C ASN A 115 5.40 -5.08 9.97
N CYS A 116 6.49 -5.82 9.81
CA CYS A 116 7.18 -5.99 8.54
C CYS A 116 6.39 -6.72 7.45
N ALA A 117 5.26 -7.35 7.80
CA ALA A 117 4.30 -7.91 6.86
C ALA A 117 3.21 -6.90 6.46
N PHE A 118 3.05 -5.80 7.20
CA PHE A 118 2.05 -4.76 6.93
C PHE A 118 2.60 -3.56 6.16
N MET A 119 3.91 -3.33 6.25
CA MET A 119 4.57 -2.17 5.65
C MET A 119 6.06 -2.44 5.39
N THR A 120 6.63 -1.67 4.47
CA THR A 120 8.08 -1.48 4.32
C THR A 120 8.38 0.01 4.45
N ASP A 121 9.41 0.38 5.22
CA ASP A 121 9.78 1.78 5.38
C ASP A 121 10.43 2.33 4.09
N LEU A 122 9.73 3.25 3.43
CA LEU A 122 10.15 3.99 2.24
C LEU A 122 10.25 5.48 2.52
N SER A 123 10.34 5.88 3.79
CA SER A 123 10.23 7.29 4.18
C SER A 123 11.25 8.18 3.48
N ASN A 124 12.50 7.73 3.35
CA ASN A 124 13.55 8.51 2.68
C ASN A 124 13.27 8.67 1.18
N GLU A 125 12.93 7.58 0.48
CA GLU A 125 12.59 7.64 -0.94
C GLU A 125 11.36 8.51 -1.22
N ILE A 126 10.38 8.53 -0.30
CA ILE A 126 9.19 9.38 -0.41
C ILE A 126 9.53 10.85 -0.12
N ILE A 127 10.42 11.13 0.83
CA ILE A 127 10.89 12.51 1.08
C ILE A 127 11.56 13.08 -0.18
N ASP A 128 12.39 12.28 -0.86
CA ASP A 128 13.16 12.72 -2.02
C ASP A 128 12.34 12.73 -3.32
N HIS A 129 11.48 11.73 -3.52
CA HIS A 129 10.86 11.43 -4.83
C HIS A 129 9.36 11.07 -4.73
N GLY A 130 8.72 11.37 -3.60
CA GLY A 130 7.33 11.02 -3.36
C GLY A 130 6.30 11.85 -4.17
N PRO A 131 5.05 11.35 -4.22
CA PRO A 131 3.93 12.01 -4.88
C PRO A 131 3.42 13.21 -4.08
N ASP A 132 2.36 13.87 -4.57
CA ASP A 132 1.64 14.87 -3.76
C ASP A 132 0.84 14.19 -2.63
N LEU A 133 0.22 13.04 -2.94
CA LEU A 133 -0.58 12.26 -2.00
C LEU A 133 -0.27 10.76 -2.11
N TRP A 134 -0.09 10.11 -0.97
CA TRP A 134 -0.03 8.66 -0.85
C TRP A 134 -1.19 8.16 0.00
N VAL A 135 -2.03 7.29 -0.56
CA VAL A 135 -3.11 6.64 0.18
C VAL A 135 -2.77 5.17 0.37
N HIS A 136 -2.87 4.68 1.60
CA HIS A 136 -2.77 3.24 1.85
C HIS A 136 -3.78 2.74 2.87
N GLY A 137 -3.83 1.42 3.04
CA GLY A 137 -4.70 0.75 4.02
C GLY A 137 -3.94 -0.31 4.78
N HIS A 138 -4.56 -1.50 4.85
CA HIS A 138 -4.07 -2.73 5.49
C HIS A 138 -3.92 -2.64 7.02
N THR A 139 -3.56 -1.48 7.55
CA THR A 139 -3.73 -1.13 8.96
C THR A 139 -5.21 -0.85 9.24
N HIS A 140 -5.67 -1.06 10.47
CA HIS A 140 -7.06 -0.79 10.88
C HIS A 140 -7.18 0.47 11.75
N ASN A 141 -6.26 1.41 11.56
CA ASN A 141 -6.19 2.68 12.28
C ASN A 141 -6.00 3.81 11.26
N SER A 142 -6.58 4.98 11.52
CA SER A 142 -6.46 6.14 10.63
C SER A 142 -5.19 6.93 10.90
N PHE A 143 -4.56 7.45 9.85
CA PHE A 143 -3.35 8.27 9.93
C PHE A 143 -3.38 9.39 8.88
N ASP A 144 -2.82 10.54 9.24
CA ASP A 144 -2.63 11.69 8.36
C ASP A 144 -1.33 12.40 8.76
N TYR A 145 -0.32 12.35 7.90
CA TYR A 145 0.99 12.92 8.18
C TYR A 145 1.75 13.29 6.89
N MET A 146 2.83 14.05 7.05
CA MET A 146 3.69 14.47 5.94
C MET A 146 5.02 13.69 5.93
N LEU A 147 5.47 13.29 4.73
CA LEU A 147 6.82 12.84 4.43
C LEU A 147 7.41 13.75 3.36
N GLY A 148 8.22 14.73 3.78
CA GLY A 148 8.66 15.80 2.90
C GLY A 148 7.45 16.58 2.39
N LYS A 149 7.26 16.61 1.07
CA LYS A 149 6.09 17.22 0.42
C LYS A 149 4.89 16.27 0.27
N THR A 150 5.07 14.97 0.51
CA THR A 150 4.03 13.96 0.32
C THR A 150 3.11 13.95 1.52
N ARG A 151 1.80 14.15 1.34
CA ARG A 151 0.82 13.82 2.37
C ARG A 151 0.51 12.32 2.32
N VAL A 152 0.52 11.64 3.45
CA VAL A 152 0.13 10.24 3.56
C VAL A 152 -1.19 10.14 4.32
N ILE A 153 -2.18 9.50 3.71
CA ILE A 153 -3.52 9.31 4.26
C ILE A 153 -3.85 7.83 4.38
N VAL A 154 -4.38 7.46 5.54
CA VAL A 154 -4.83 6.11 5.86
C VAL A 154 -6.21 6.24 6.49
N ASN A 155 -7.25 5.74 5.81
CA ASN A 155 -8.64 5.81 6.28
C ASN A 155 -9.36 4.45 6.11
N PRO A 156 -8.89 3.38 6.78
CA PRO A 156 -9.42 2.03 6.65
C PRO A 156 -10.69 1.84 7.49
N TYR A 157 -11.65 1.07 7.00
CA TYR A 157 -12.87 0.72 7.75
C TYR A 157 -12.61 -0.25 8.91
N GLY A 158 -11.71 -1.23 8.71
CA GLY A 158 -11.51 -2.37 9.62
C GLY A 158 -12.40 -3.57 9.29
N TYR A 159 -12.59 -4.46 10.25
CA TYR A 159 -13.46 -5.62 10.12
C TYR A 159 -14.85 -5.34 10.68
N LYS A 160 -15.85 -5.43 9.80
CA LYS A 160 -17.26 -5.35 10.19
C LYS A 160 -17.55 -6.33 11.32
N ASP A 161 -18.23 -5.86 12.37
CA ASP A 161 -18.68 -6.65 13.52
C ASP A 161 -17.57 -7.27 14.40
N VAL A 162 -16.29 -7.00 14.11
CA VAL A 162 -15.13 -7.54 14.86
C VAL A 162 -14.23 -6.42 15.37
N GLU A 163 -13.78 -5.54 14.48
CA GLU A 163 -12.85 -4.45 14.79
C GLU A 163 -13.10 -3.31 13.78
N VAL A 164 -14.08 -2.46 14.08
CA VAL A 164 -14.33 -1.26 13.28
C VAL A 164 -13.36 -0.16 13.74
N ASN A 165 -12.71 0.51 12.79
CA ASN A 165 -11.91 1.68 13.08
C ASN A 165 -12.82 2.85 13.49
N PRO A 166 -12.76 3.34 14.74
CA PRO A 166 -13.64 4.41 15.20
C PRO A 166 -13.35 5.77 14.52
N GLN A 167 -12.19 5.90 13.87
CA GLN A 167 -11.78 7.09 13.13
C GLN A 167 -11.99 6.96 11.61
N TYR A 168 -12.66 5.89 11.16
CA TYR A 168 -13.03 5.78 9.75
C TYR A 168 -14.04 6.88 9.40
N ASP A 169 -13.70 7.67 8.39
CA ASP A 169 -14.57 8.70 7.84
C ASP A 169 -15.03 8.31 6.44
N ASN A 170 -16.30 7.94 6.30
CA ASN A 170 -16.89 7.58 5.00
C ASN A 170 -17.14 8.77 4.08
N SER A 171 -16.93 9.99 4.57
CA SER A 171 -17.13 11.26 3.88
C SER A 171 -15.82 12.03 3.66
N LEU A 172 -14.67 11.42 3.96
CA LEU A 172 -13.37 12.06 3.83
C LEU A 172 -13.12 12.52 2.40
N VAL A 173 -12.90 13.83 2.24
CA VAL A 173 -12.46 14.46 1.00
C VAL A 173 -11.06 15.03 1.22
N ILE A 174 -10.15 14.71 0.32
CA ILE A 174 -8.78 15.27 0.31
C ILE A 174 -8.68 16.23 -0.86
N GLU A 175 -8.48 17.50 -0.56
CA GLU A 175 -8.16 18.51 -1.57
C GLU A 175 -6.65 18.47 -1.86
N LEU A 176 -6.31 18.41 -3.14
CA LEU A 176 -4.93 18.60 -3.60
C LEU A 176 -4.74 20.08 -3.90
N GLU A 177 -3.85 20.74 -3.18
CA GLU A 177 -3.51 22.14 -3.46
C GLU A 177 -2.90 22.24 -4.87
N LEU A 178 -3.54 23.05 -5.73
CA LEU A 178 -3.15 23.32 -7.11
C LEU A 178 -1.98 24.29 -7.19
#